data_AF-A0A6A7NA29-F1
#
_entry.id   AF-A0A6A7NA29-F1
#
_cell.length_a   1.000
_cell.length_b   1.000
_cell.length_c   1.000
_cell.angle_alpha   90.00
_cell.angle_beta   90.00
_cell.angle_gamma   90.00
#
_symmetry.space_group_name_H-M   'P 1'
#
loop_
_entity.id
_entity.type
_entity.pdbx_description
1 polymer ?
#
loop_
_entity_poly.entity_id
_entity_poly.type
_entity_poly.pdbx_seq_one_letter_code
_entity_poly.pdbx_strand_id
1 'polypeptide(L)'
;MKVPAALAAAMMAAAMLTVWARLAETAPMSAPTPGPAPAGQPAGSQAVRATASAAAYSATVAITSDLSLTDKQELIPDFALHQLMDSFLLNRRDAGLEAYLRRALPASAANEAIQIAERYQRYLTAHDELLAAQHFTSADAASQDLSRIISWQRQRQQLRIRMLGERIALEWFGNEDAYLEQALDEWRQRSEGQAPATAGVAPEDQAAHEQHMQQALSQAIASYQRAANAN
;
A
#
# COMPACT_ATOMS: atom_id res chain seq x y z
N MET A 1 -34.13 -35.01 15.19
CA MET A 1 -34.76 -33.69 14.94
C MET A 1 -34.16 -32.67 15.91
N LYS A 2 -33.65 -31.56 15.36
CA LYS A 2 -33.39 -30.23 15.96
C LYS A 2 -32.19 -30.05 16.95
N VAL A 3 -31.13 -29.45 16.41
CA VAL A 3 -30.18 -28.50 17.09
C VAL A 3 -30.82 -27.08 17.08
N PRO A 4 -30.25 -25.97 17.60
CA PRO A 4 -29.12 -25.72 18.53
C PRO A 4 -29.37 -24.59 19.58
N ALA A 5 -28.41 -24.34 20.48
CA ALA A 5 -28.18 -23.04 21.15
C ALA A 5 -26.66 -22.94 21.45
N ALA A 6 -25.85 -22.19 20.69
CA ALA A 6 -25.75 -20.74 20.57
C ALA A 6 -25.27 -20.06 21.87
N LEU A 7 -24.22 -19.24 21.73
CA LEU A 7 -23.64 -18.26 22.68
C LEU A 7 -22.57 -18.77 23.64
N ALA A 8 -21.30 -18.79 23.20
CA ALA A 8 -20.13 -18.45 24.04
C ALA A 8 -18.82 -18.42 23.24
N ALA A 9 -18.64 -17.47 22.31
CA ALA A 9 -17.31 -17.16 21.76
C ALA A 9 -17.29 -15.81 21.03
N ALA A 10 -17.84 -14.76 21.64
CA ALA A 10 -17.78 -13.41 21.09
C ALA A 10 -17.39 -12.45 22.21
N MET A 11 -16.10 -12.43 22.58
CA MET A 11 -15.48 -11.32 23.35
C MET A 11 -13.96 -11.51 23.54
N MET A 12 -13.17 -11.74 22.47
CA MET A 12 -11.70 -11.57 22.53
C MET A 12 -11.13 -11.29 21.13
N ALA A 13 -11.50 -10.15 20.54
CA ALA A 13 -10.81 -9.60 19.37
C ALA A 13 -10.90 -8.05 19.33
N ALA A 14 -10.84 -7.43 20.51
CA ALA A 14 -10.83 -5.97 20.64
C ALA A 14 -9.76 -5.57 21.68
N ALA A 15 -8.51 -5.97 21.44
CA ALA A 15 -7.41 -5.63 22.36
C ALA A 15 -6.02 -5.69 21.70
N MET A 16 -5.82 -5.23 20.46
CA MET A 16 -4.46 -4.95 19.94
C MET A 16 -4.41 -3.81 18.90
N LEU A 17 -5.17 -2.73 19.11
CA LEU A 17 -5.09 -1.50 18.29
C LEU A 17 -5.08 -0.22 19.16
N THR A 18 -4.31 -0.22 20.24
CA THR A 18 -4.23 0.94 21.17
C THR A 18 -2.81 1.31 21.63
N VAL A 19 -1.77 0.99 20.85
CA VAL A 19 -0.38 1.34 21.22
C VAL A 19 0.18 2.58 20.49
N TRP A 20 -0.48 3.12 19.47
CA TRP A 20 0.07 4.26 18.70
C TRP A 20 -0.76 5.55 18.79
N ALA A 21 -1.39 5.81 19.95
CA ALA A 21 -2.09 7.07 20.21
C ALA A 21 -1.72 7.72 21.56
N ARG A 22 -0.63 7.28 22.22
CA ARG A 22 -0.20 7.83 23.52
C ARG A 22 1.30 8.06 23.64
N LEU A 23 1.88 8.79 22.68
CA LEU A 23 3.18 9.42 22.90
C LEU A 23 3.23 10.87 22.37
N ALA A 24 2.10 11.57 22.49
CA ALA A 24 2.07 13.03 22.47
C ALA A 24 1.56 13.50 23.83
N GLU A 25 2.33 14.40 24.44
CA GLU A 25 2.06 15.17 25.65
C GLU A 25 2.12 14.49 27.01
N THR A 26 3.27 14.69 27.67
CA THR A 26 3.28 15.38 28.98
C THR A 26 4.56 16.20 29.14
N ALA A 27 4.45 17.53 29.07
CA ALA A 27 5.31 18.46 29.81
C ALA A 27 4.44 19.68 30.22
N PRO A 28 4.26 19.95 31.52
CA PRO A 28 3.26 20.92 31.98
C PRO A 28 3.79 22.36 32.11
N MET A 29 2.88 23.29 31.80
CA MET A 29 2.64 24.61 32.42
C MET A 29 3.79 25.63 32.58
N SER A 30 3.62 26.75 31.89
CA SER A 30 3.71 28.08 32.48
C SER A 30 2.77 29.04 31.72
N ALA A 31 1.74 29.54 32.39
CA ALA A 31 1.02 30.75 31.98
C ALA A 31 1.75 31.99 32.54
N PRO A 32 1.75 33.13 31.82
CA PRO A 32 0.91 34.23 32.31
C PRO A 32 0.29 35.16 31.25
N THR A 33 -0.93 35.61 31.58
CA THR A 33 -1.53 36.96 31.47
C THR A 33 -1.73 37.63 30.09
N PRO A 34 -2.95 38.15 29.80
CA PRO A 34 -3.32 38.72 28.50
C PRO A 34 -2.88 40.18 28.34
N GLY A 35 -2.26 40.50 27.20
CA GLY A 35 -1.91 41.86 26.77
C GLY A 35 -2.55 42.18 25.41
N PRO A 36 -2.89 43.46 25.15
CA PRO A 36 -3.83 43.87 24.11
C PRO A 36 -3.27 43.75 22.70
N ALA A 37 -4.17 43.43 21.76
CA ALA A 37 -3.90 43.37 20.32
C ALA A 37 -3.51 44.75 19.74
N PRO A 38 -2.56 44.76 18.80
CA PRO A 38 -2.59 45.69 17.68
C PRO A 38 -2.87 44.94 16.38
N ALA A 39 -3.85 45.46 15.65
CA ALA A 39 -4.23 45.02 14.32
C ALA A 39 -3.13 45.25 13.29
N GLY A 40 -3.05 44.34 12.31
CA GLY A 40 -2.58 44.67 10.96
C GLY A 40 -1.48 43.79 10.39
N GLN A 41 -1.82 42.58 9.94
CA GLN A 41 -1.42 41.98 8.64
C GLN A 41 -1.78 40.49 8.60
N PRO A 42 -2.67 40.04 7.70
CA PRO A 42 -2.82 38.62 7.45
C PRO A 42 -1.71 38.14 6.51
N ALA A 43 -0.70 37.48 7.08
CA ALA A 43 0.02 36.42 6.40
C ALA A 43 -0.75 35.11 6.65
N GLY A 44 -1.03 34.35 5.58
CA GLY A 44 -1.39 32.94 5.69
C GLY A 44 -2.70 32.53 5.03
N SER A 45 -2.56 31.63 4.06
CA SER A 45 -3.49 30.52 3.82
C SER A 45 -4.80 30.85 3.09
N GLN A 46 -4.69 31.08 1.79
CA GLN A 46 -5.71 30.62 0.84
C GLN A 46 -5.07 29.75 -0.23
N ALA A 47 -4.99 28.44 0.03
CA ALA A 47 -4.96 27.43 -1.03
C ALA A 47 -6.33 26.77 -1.05
N VAL A 48 -7.28 27.41 -1.75
CA VAL A 48 -8.51 26.77 -2.23
C VAL A 48 -8.39 26.64 -3.74
N ARG A 49 -8.19 25.41 -4.21
CA ARG A 49 -8.78 24.81 -5.43
C ARG A 49 -8.26 23.38 -5.52
N ALA A 50 -9.11 22.39 -5.23
CA ALA A 50 -10.08 21.80 -6.16
C ALA A 50 -9.38 20.94 -7.23
N THR A 51 -9.45 19.63 -6.99
CA THR A 51 -9.62 18.52 -7.94
C THR A 51 -9.31 18.78 -9.42
N ALA A 52 -8.36 18.01 -9.95
CA ALA A 52 -8.34 17.62 -11.35
C ALA A 52 -7.98 16.13 -11.47
N SER A 53 -8.92 15.38 -12.05
CA SER A 53 -8.86 13.97 -12.39
C SER A 53 -7.62 13.55 -13.18
N ALA A 54 -7.35 12.25 -13.09
CA ALA A 54 -6.60 11.45 -14.04
C ALA A 54 -6.77 11.91 -15.50
N ALA A 55 -5.66 12.24 -16.14
CA ALA A 55 -5.21 11.74 -17.44
C ALA A 55 -4.16 12.69 -18.02
N ALA A 56 -2.91 12.20 -18.09
CA ALA A 56 -2.09 12.22 -19.31
C ALA A 56 -0.60 12.11 -18.94
N TYR A 57 -0.06 10.91 -19.16
CA TYR A 57 1.25 10.68 -19.73
C TYR A 57 1.97 11.94 -20.23
N SER A 58 2.98 12.39 -19.49
CA SER A 58 4.24 13.00 -19.97
C SER A 58 4.84 13.85 -18.87
N ALA A 59 5.48 13.20 -17.92
CA ALA A 59 6.66 13.79 -17.31
C ALA A 59 7.60 12.63 -17.07
N THR A 60 8.71 12.64 -17.80
CA THR A 60 9.98 12.13 -17.29
C THR A 60 10.15 12.73 -15.90
N VAL A 61 9.63 12.06 -14.87
CA VAL A 61 9.90 12.42 -13.49
C VAL A 61 11.41 12.29 -13.43
N ALA A 62 12.10 13.42 -13.35
CA ALA A 62 13.43 13.44 -12.82
C ALA A 62 13.26 12.91 -11.40
N ILE A 63 13.43 11.59 -11.25
CA ILE A 63 13.35 10.93 -9.95
C ILE A 63 14.61 11.39 -9.21
N THR A 64 14.51 12.57 -8.62
CA THR A 64 15.23 12.92 -7.41
C THR A 64 14.43 12.29 -6.28
N SER A 65 14.30 10.96 -6.26
CA SER A 65 13.93 10.27 -5.03
C SER A 65 15.10 10.51 -4.11
N ASP A 66 14.92 11.39 -3.13
CA ASP A 66 15.87 11.52 -2.06
C ASP A 66 15.84 10.20 -1.28
N LEU A 67 16.90 9.41 -1.41
CA LEU A 67 16.97 8.10 -0.80
C LEU A 67 17.29 8.28 0.67
N SER A 68 16.39 7.80 1.52
CA SER A 68 16.51 8.01 2.96
C SER A 68 17.68 7.23 3.55
N LEU A 69 18.49 7.93 4.35
CA LEU A 69 19.58 7.37 5.13
C LEU A 69 19.37 7.66 6.62
N THR A 70 19.87 6.79 7.48
CA THR A 70 19.99 7.08 8.92
C THR A 70 21.11 8.10 9.17
N ASP A 71 21.20 8.63 10.39
CA ASP A 71 22.32 9.48 10.84
C ASP A 71 23.71 8.81 10.65
N LYS A 72 23.73 7.47 10.58
CA LYS A 72 24.94 6.67 10.37
C LYS A 72 25.21 6.37 8.89
N GLN A 73 24.48 7.01 7.96
CA GLN A 73 24.55 6.76 6.53
C GLN A 73 24.16 5.33 6.12
N GLU A 74 23.32 4.67 6.91
CA GLU A 74 22.76 3.36 6.57
C GLU A 74 21.48 3.55 5.76
N LEU A 75 21.21 2.66 4.80
CA LEU A 75 20.04 2.76 3.94
C LEU A 75 18.75 2.50 4.73
N ILE A 76 17.75 3.35 4.53
CA ILE A 76 16.38 3.10 4.95
C ILE A 76 15.61 2.60 3.72
N PRO A 77 15.16 1.33 3.68
CA PRO A 77 14.45 0.78 2.53
C PRO A 77 12.98 1.18 2.57
N ASP A 78 12.71 2.47 2.43
CA ASP A 78 11.38 3.06 2.43
C ASP A 78 10.70 2.98 1.06
N PHE A 79 9.52 3.58 0.97
CA PHE A 79 8.75 3.65 -0.26
C PHE A 79 9.44 4.45 -1.38
N ALA A 80 10.32 5.41 -1.06
CA ALA A 80 11.06 6.16 -2.07
C ALA A 80 12.06 5.26 -2.81
N LEU A 81 12.71 4.34 -2.10
CA LEU A 81 13.54 3.30 -2.69
C LEU A 81 12.71 2.36 -3.58
N HIS A 82 11.53 1.95 -3.13
CA HIS A 82 10.62 1.09 -3.91
C HIS A 82 10.24 1.77 -5.24
N GLN A 83 9.80 3.02 -5.21
CA GLN A 83 9.43 3.79 -6.40
C GLN A 83 10.60 3.96 -7.37
N LEU A 84 11.81 4.21 -6.85
CA LEU A 84 13.01 4.27 -7.68
C LEU A 84 13.22 2.93 -8.40
N MET A 85 13.15 1.81 -7.68
CA MET A 85 13.34 0.49 -8.30
C MET A 85 12.25 0.18 -9.33
N ASP A 86 10.98 0.44 -9.02
CA ASP A 86 9.87 0.26 -9.97
C ASP A 86 10.11 1.03 -11.27
N SER A 87 10.58 2.27 -11.17
CA SER A 87 10.82 3.12 -12.33
C SER A 87 11.90 2.57 -13.28
N PHE A 88 12.93 1.89 -12.75
CA PHE A 88 14.01 1.32 -13.54
C PHE A 88 13.63 -0.07 -14.07
N LEU A 89 13.12 -0.93 -13.19
CA LEU A 89 12.91 -2.35 -13.46
C LEU A 89 11.67 -2.62 -14.30
N LEU A 90 10.58 -1.85 -14.13
CA LEU A 90 9.36 -2.06 -14.91
C LEU A 90 9.43 -1.43 -16.32
N ASN A 91 10.27 -0.42 -16.51
CA ASN A 91 10.46 0.24 -17.81
C ASN A 91 11.56 -0.40 -18.68
N ARG A 92 12.05 -1.60 -18.32
CA ARG A 92 13.17 -2.31 -18.99
C ARG A 92 14.40 -1.42 -19.22
N ARG A 93 14.65 -0.48 -18.30
CA ARG A 93 15.88 0.33 -18.26
C ARG A 93 16.84 -0.21 -17.22
N ASP A 94 16.93 -1.54 -17.12
CA ASP A 94 17.84 -2.24 -16.20
C ASP A 94 19.27 -1.70 -16.29
N ALA A 95 19.68 -1.26 -17.48
CA ALA A 95 20.92 -0.55 -17.73
C ALA A 95 20.93 0.85 -17.08
N GLY A 96 21.18 0.91 -15.78
CA GLY A 96 21.48 2.16 -15.09
C GLY A 96 21.20 2.20 -13.60
N LEU A 97 20.40 1.28 -13.06
CA LEU A 97 20.02 1.31 -11.64
C LEU A 97 21.25 1.17 -10.73
N GLU A 98 22.09 0.17 -10.98
CA GLU A 98 23.31 -0.06 -10.19
C GLU A 98 24.25 1.16 -10.22
N ALA A 99 24.47 1.73 -11.41
CA ALA A 99 25.30 2.91 -11.59
C ALA A 99 24.69 4.15 -10.91
N TYR A 100 23.37 4.30 -10.94
CA TYR A 100 22.64 5.35 -10.23
C TYR A 100 22.85 5.22 -8.73
N LEU A 101 22.63 4.02 -8.16
CA LEU A 101 22.76 3.77 -6.72
C LEU A 101 24.20 4.02 -6.23
N ARG A 102 25.21 3.57 -6.98
CA ARG A 102 26.63 3.84 -6.65
C ARG A 102 27.00 5.32 -6.68
N ARG A 103 26.32 6.11 -7.50
CA ARG A 103 26.54 7.57 -7.57
C ARG A 103 25.77 8.32 -6.49
N ALA A 104 24.57 7.85 -6.16
CA ALA A 104 23.65 8.54 -5.25
C ALA A 104 23.91 8.24 -3.77
N LEU A 105 24.49 7.07 -3.45
CA LEU A 105 24.60 6.57 -2.09
C LEU A 105 26.07 6.36 -1.65
N PRO A 106 26.35 6.46 -0.34
CA PRO A 106 27.59 5.95 0.24
C PRO A 106 27.77 4.45 -0.07
N ALA A 107 29.02 4.00 -0.20
CA ALA A 107 29.33 2.66 -0.73
C ALA A 107 28.60 1.51 -0.01
N SER A 108 28.47 1.57 1.32
CA SER A 108 27.75 0.56 2.09
C SER A 108 26.25 0.54 1.76
N ALA A 109 25.61 1.71 1.78
CA ALA A 109 24.20 1.87 1.44
C ALA A 109 23.91 1.51 -0.03
N ALA A 110 24.82 1.85 -0.95
CA ALA A 110 24.72 1.46 -2.36
C ALA A 110 24.71 -0.06 -2.52
N ASN A 111 25.63 -0.77 -1.85
CA ASN A 111 25.68 -2.23 -1.90
C ASN A 111 24.42 -2.88 -1.32
N GLU A 112 23.89 -2.34 -0.23
CA GLU A 112 22.61 -2.81 0.34
C GLU A 112 21.46 -2.59 -0.64
N ALA A 113 21.35 -1.40 -1.23
CA ALA A 113 20.31 -1.07 -2.20
C ALA A 113 20.38 -1.98 -3.44
N ILE A 114 21.58 -2.29 -3.93
CA ILE A 114 21.79 -3.22 -5.05
C ILE A 114 21.28 -4.63 -4.69
N GLN A 115 21.62 -5.13 -3.50
CA GLN A 115 21.12 -6.45 -3.06
C GLN A 115 19.60 -6.47 -2.89
N ILE A 116 19.00 -5.38 -2.43
CA ILE A 116 17.54 -5.24 -2.37
C ILE A 116 16.96 -5.25 -3.79
N ALA A 117 17.55 -4.54 -4.75
CA ALA A 117 17.11 -4.52 -6.14
C ALA A 117 17.14 -5.91 -6.77
N GLU A 118 18.20 -6.69 -6.54
CA GLU A 118 18.30 -8.08 -7.03
C GLU A 118 17.23 -9.00 -6.41
N ARG A 119 16.93 -8.84 -5.12
CA ARG A 119 15.83 -9.57 -4.47
C ARG A 119 14.48 -9.14 -5.04
N TYR A 120 14.32 -7.85 -5.32
CA TYR A 120 13.09 -7.31 -5.86
C TYR A 120 12.84 -7.76 -7.31
N GLN A 121 13.86 -7.77 -8.16
CA GLN A 121 13.77 -8.30 -9.52
C GLN A 121 13.38 -9.79 -9.53
N ARG A 122 13.99 -10.59 -8.65
CA ARG A 122 13.61 -12.01 -8.47
C ARG A 122 12.18 -12.15 -7.96
N TYR A 123 11.75 -11.29 -7.04
CA TYR A 123 10.37 -11.24 -6.57
C TYR A 123 9.40 -10.93 -7.73
N LEU A 124 9.69 -9.95 -8.59
CA LEU A 124 8.83 -9.62 -9.73
C LEU A 124 8.65 -10.84 -10.66
N THR A 125 9.74 -11.55 -10.95
CA THR A 125 9.69 -12.78 -11.76
C THR A 125 8.83 -13.85 -11.09
N ALA A 126 9.09 -14.15 -9.82
CA ALA A 126 8.33 -15.16 -9.07
C ALA A 126 6.86 -14.75 -8.84
N HIS A 127 6.58 -13.46 -8.78
CA HIS A 127 5.23 -12.90 -8.68
C HIS A 127 4.47 -13.16 -9.99
N ASP A 128 5.08 -12.92 -11.13
CA ASP A 128 4.47 -13.21 -12.44
C ASP A 128 4.19 -14.71 -12.62
N GLU A 129 5.12 -15.58 -12.16
CA GLU A 129 4.90 -17.03 -12.13
C GLU A 129 3.73 -17.45 -11.21
N LEU A 130 3.68 -16.88 -9.99
CA LEU A 130 2.60 -17.12 -9.04
C LEU A 130 1.25 -16.73 -9.63
N LEU A 131 1.23 -15.62 -10.35
CA LEU A 131 0.04 -15.06 -10.98
C LEU A 131 -0.38 -15.91 -12.20
N ALA A 132 0.57 -16.35 -13.03
CA ALA A 132 0.36 -17.28 -14.13
C ALA A 132 -0.29 -18.61 -13.67
N ALA A 133 0.14 -19.14 -12.53
CA ALA A 133 -0.38 -20.38 -11.95
C ALA A 133 -1.86 -20.29 -11.51
N GLN A 134 -2.42 -19.09 -11.34
CA GLN A 134 -3.82 -18.93 -10.94
C GLN A 134 -4.81 -19.14 -12.08
N HIS A 135 -4.39 -19.04 -13.34
CA HIS A 135 -5.28 -19.17 -14.51
C HIS A 135 -6.56 -18.32 -14.41
N PHE A 136 -6.45 -17.05 -14.01
CA PHE A 136 -7.60 -16.14 -14.04
C PHE A 136 -8.12 -16.01 -15.47
N THR A 137 -9.44 -16.10 -15.65
CA THR A 137 -10.07 -16.17 -16.99
C THR A 137 -10.48 -14.80 -17.54
N SER A 138 -10.44 -13.77 -16.70
CA SER A 138 -10.83 -12.39 -17.02
C SER A 138 -10.15 -11.42 -16.04
N ALA A 139 -9.95 -10.17 -16.45
CA ALA A 139 -9.45 -9.10 -15.59
C ALA A 139 -10.53 -8.53 -14.67
N ASP A 140 -11.79 -8.81 -14.94
CA ASP A 140 -12.89 -8.39 -14.08
C ASP A 140 -12.92 -9.27 -12.83
N ALA A 141 -12.63 -8.68 -11.67
CA ALA A 141 -12.68 -9.37 -10.39
C ALA A 141 -14.05 -10.02 -10.16
N ALA A 142 -15.14 -9.36 -10.53
CA ALA A 142 -16.49 -9.88 -10.30
C ALA A 142 -16.77 -11.20 -11.05
N SER A 143 -15.99 -11.50 -12.09
CA SER A 143 -16.10 -12.73 -12.88
C SER A 143 -15.22 -13.88 -12.37
N GLN A 144 -14.40 -13.65 -11.35
CA GLN A 144 -13.46 -14.63 -10.79
C GLN A 144 -13.99 -15.26 -9.50
N ASP A 145 -13.53 -16.49 -9.20
CA ASP A 145 -13.81 -17.15 -7.93
C ASP A 145 -13.10 -16.42 -6.78
N LEU A 146 -13.88 -15.87 -5.85
CA LEU A 146 -13.40 -15.18 -4.67
C LEU A 146 -12.40 -16.02 -3.85
N SER A 147 -12.63 -17.33 -3.73
CA SER A 147 -11.74 -18.23 -2.99
C SER A 147 -10.34 -18.29 -3.63
N ARG A 148 -10.29 -18.23 -4.96
CA ARG A 148 -9.05 -18.21 -5.73
C ARG A 148 -8.29 -16.91 -5.52
N ILE A 149 -8.97 -15.76 -5.55
CA ILE A 149 -8.34 -14.45 -5.30
C ILE A 149 -7.76 -14.40 -3.87
N ILE A 150 -8.50 -14.89 -2.88
CA ILE A 150 -8.05 -14.92 -1.49
C ILE A 150 -6.83 -15.82 -1.31
N SER A 151 -6.85 -17.01 -1.93
CA SER A 151 -5.70 -17.91 -1.93
C SER A 151 -4.46 -17.26 -2.56
N TRP A 152 -4.64 -16.65 -3.74
CA TRP A 152 -3.57 -15.95 -4.45
C TRP A 152 -2.97 -14.81 -3.60
N GLN A 153 -3.81 -13.99 -2.96
CA GLN A 153 -3.32 -12.87 -2.16
C GLN A 153 -2.48 -13.35 -0.96
N ARG A 154 -2.91 -14.41 -0.28
CA ARG A 154 -2.10 -15.03 0.79
C ARG A 154 -0.76 -15.55 0.26
N GLN A 155 -0.75 -16.19 -0.91
CA GLN A 155 0.48 -16.68 -1.53
C GLN A 155 1.42 -15.52 -1.91
N ARG A 156 0.88 -14.40 -2.40
CA ARG A 156 1.63 -13.19 -2.76
C ARG A 156 2.27 -12.54 -1.54
N GLN A 157 1.54 -12.37 -0.44
CA GLN A 157 2.10 -11.87 0.83
C GLN A 157 3.24 -12.76 1.32
N GLN A 158 3.06 -14.08 1.33
CA GLN A 158 4.10 -15.03 1.74
C GLN A 158 5.31 -15.02 0.79
N LEU A 159 5.10 -14.80 -0.50
CA LEU A 159 6.19 -14.63 -1.46
C LEU A 159 7.01 -13.37 -1.15
N ARG A 160 6.35 -12.23 -0.89
CA ARG A 160 7.02 -10.97 -0.52
C ARG A 160 7.87 -11.13 0.73
N ILE A 161 7.31 -11.72 1.79
CA ILE A 161 8.05 -11.93 3.05
C ILE A 161 9.28 -12.81 2.81
N ARG A 162 9.13 -13.93 2.08
CA ARG A 162 10.26 -14.84 1.80
C ARG A 162 11.35 -14.20 0.95
N MET A 163 10.98 -13.34 -0.01
CA MET A 163 11.92 -12.78 -0.98
C MET A 163 12.55 -11.47 -0.53
N LEU A 164 11.79 -10.62 0.18
CA LEU A 164 12.20 -9.26 0.53
C LEU A 164 12.44 -9.08 2.04
N GLY A 165 11.93 -9.99 2.87
CA GLY A 165 11.91 -9.86 4.32
C GLY A 165 10.68 -9.10 4.81
N GLU A 166 10.30 -9.34 6.06
CA GLU A 166 9.08 -8.80 6.67
C GLU A 166 9.04 -7.27 6.68
N ARG A 167 10.15 -6.61 7.07
CA ARG A 167 10.23 -5.14 7.13
C ARG A 167 9.95 -4.49 5.77
N ILE A 168 10.63 -4.95 4.73
CA ILE A 168 10.49 -4.38 3.37
C ILE A 168 9.11 -4.71 2.82
N ALA A 169 8.61 -5.93 3.04
CA ALA A 169 7.28 -6.32 2.60
C ALA A 169 6.19 -5.43 3.23
N LEU A 170 6.29 -5.13 4.52
CA LEU A 170 5.36 -4.26 5.23
C LEU A 170 5.47 -2.80 4.75
N GLU A 171 6.70 -2.27 4.66
CA GLU A 171 6.94 -0.87 4.28
C GLU A 171 6.45 -0.57 2.86
N TRP A 172 6.70 -1.48 1.92
CA TRP A 172 6.41 -1.25 0.50
C TRP A 172 4.98 -1.61 0.12
N PHE A 173 4.43 -2.66 0.74
CA PHE A 173 3.17 -3.24 0.31
C PHE A 173 2.10 -3.33 1.40
N GLY A 174 2.43 -3.01 2.65
CA GLY A 174 1.51 -3.18 3.79
C GLY A 174 0.19 -2.43 3.61
N ASN A 175 0.26 -1.19 3.10
CA ASN A 175 -0.95 -0.41 2.82
C ASN A 175 -1.79 -1.06 1.71
N GLU A 176 -1.18 -1.42 0.58
CA GLU A 176 -1.88 -2.09 -0.52
C GLU A 176 -2.50 -3.42 -0.08
N ASP A 177 -1.77 -4.19 0.74
CA ASP A 177 -2.20 -5.48 1.23
C ASP A 177 -3.37 -5.36 2.21
N ALA A 178 -3.32 -4.37 3.12
CA ALA A 178 -4.42 -4.08 4.03
C ALA A 178 -5.69 -3.65 3.28
N TYR A 179 -5.55 -2.78 2.27
CA TYR A 179 -6.69 -2.37 1.45
C TYR A 179 -7.29 -3.54 0.65
N LEU A 180 -6.44 -4.40 0.07
CA LEU A 180 -6.92 -5.55 -0.68
C LEU A 180 -7.59 -6.59 0.24
N GLU A 181 -7.04 -6.81 1.43
CA GLU A 181 -7.65 -7.71 2.43
C GLU A 181 -9.03 -7.19 2.88
N GLN A 182 -9.14 -5.89 3.16
CA GLN A 182 -10.43 -5.26 3.47
C GLN A 182 -11.43 -5.43 2.31
N ALA A 183 -11.01 -5.18 1.07
CA ALA A 183 -11.87 -5.32 -0.10
C ALA A 183 -12.39 -6.77 -0.26
N LEU A 184 -11.54 -7.77 0.01
CA LEU A 184 -11.91 -9.19 -0.06
C LEU A 184 -12.86 -9.60 1.06
N ASP A 185 -12.65 -9.10 2.27
CA ASP A 185 -13.53 -9.40 3.40
C ASP A 185 -14.91 -8.75 3.24
N GLU A 186 -14.98 -7.51 2.75
CA GLU A 186 -16.26 -6.86 2.43
C GLU A 186 -17.01 -7.59 1.32
N TRP A 187 -16.30 -8.06 0.29
CA TRP A 187 -16.92 -8.85 -0.77
C TRP A 187 -17.44 -10.19 -0.24
N ARG A 188 -16.69 -10.86 0.64
CA ARG A 188 -17.16 -12.08 1.32
C ARG A 188 -18.45 -11.79 2.11
N GLN A 189 -18.48 -10.76 2.94
CA GLN A 189 -19.66 -10.38 3.73
C GLN A 189 -20.90 -10.14 2.84
N ARG A 190 -20.73 -9.42 1.72
CA ARG A 190 -21.83 -9.19 0.76
C ARG A 190 -22.32 -10.49 0.14
N SER A 191 -21.42 -11.40 -0.22
CA SER A 191 -21.79 -12.72 -0.77
C SER A 191 -22.56 -13.59 0.23
N GLU A 192 -22.34 -13.38 1.52
CA GLU A 192 -23.02 -14.04 2.63
C GLU A 192 -24.32 -13.32 3.05
N GLY A 193 -24.70 -12.24 2.35
CA GLY A 193 -25.91 -11.47 2.62
C GLY A 193 -25.82 -10.57 3.86
N GLN A 194 -24.61 -10.31 4.37
CA GLN A 194 -24.40 -9.34 5.44
C GLN A 194 -24.41 -7.91 4.90
N ALA A 195 -24.95 -7.00 5.72
CA ALA A 195 -24.90 -5.58 5.44
C ALA A 195 -23.43 -5.12 5.38
N PRO A 196 -23.06 -4.27 4.41
CA PRO A 196 -21.69 -3.76 4.31
C PRO A 196 -21.32 -2.98 5.58
N ALA A 197 -20.03 -2.94 5.91
CA ALA A 197 -19.50 -2.22 7.07
C ALA A 197 -19.86 -0.73 7.10
N THR A 198 -20.22 -0.18 5.93
CA THR A 198 -20.62 1.20 5.69
C THR A 198 -22.14 1.41 5.71
N ALA A 199 -22.92 0.43 6.17
CA ALA A 199 -24.36 0.57 6.39
C ALA A 199 -24.65 1.67 7.44
N GLY A 200 -24.89 2.89 6.97
CA GLY A 200 -25.05 4.09 7.80
C GLY A 200 -24.22 5.29 7.35
N VAL A 201 -23.35 5.10 6.35
CA VAL A 201 -22.60 6.17 5.66
C VAL A 201 -23.47 6.81 4.57
N ALA A 202 -23.17 8.06 4.21
CA ALA A 202 -23.91 8.76 3.15
C ALA A 202 -23.82 8.00 1.81
N PRO A 203 -24.88 7.99 0.98
CA PRO A 203 -24.90 7.22 -0.27
C PRO A 203 -23.76 7.55 -1.24
N GLU A 204 -23.30 8.81 -1.28
CA GLU A 204 -22.17 9.25 -2.09
C GLU A 204 -20.84 8.65 -1.63
N ASP A 205 -20.61 8.64 -0.31
CA ASP A 205 -19.41 8.08 0.30
C ASP A 205 -19.41 6.54 0.19
N GLN A 206 -20.60 5.92 0.26
CA GLN A 206 -20.81 4.50 -0.01
C GLN A 206 -20.37 4.13 -1.42
N ALA A 207 -20.85 4.86 -2.43
CA ALA A 207 -20.56 4.57 -3.82
C ALA A 207 -19.07 4.79 -4.14
N ALA A 208 -18.46 5.83 -3.58
CA ALA A 208 -17.03 6.10 -3.73
C ALA A 208 -16.18 4.97 -3.11
N HIS A 209 -16.56 4.50 -1.91
CA HIS A 209 -15.92 3.38 -1.25
C HIS A 209 -16.02 2.09 -2.07
N GLU A 210 -17.22 1.75 -2.54
CA GLU A 210 -17.44 0.57 -3.39
C GLU A 210 -16.64 0.60 -4.69
N GLN A 211 -16.61 1.76 -5.36
CA GLN A 211 -15.81 1.95 -6.56
C GLN A 211 -14.32 1.75 -6.27
N HIS A 212 -13.82 2.29 -5.15
CA HIS A 212 -12.43 2.15 -4.77
C HIS A 212 -12.06 0.68 -4.45
N MET A 213 -12.92 -0.06 -3.74
CA MET A 213 -12.72 -1.48 -3.45
C MET A 213 -12.71 -2.33 -4.73
N GLN A 214 -13.62 -2.05 -5.67
CA GLN A 214 -13.66 -2.75 -6.96
C GLN A 214 -12.41 -2.43 -7.79
N GLN A 215 -11.93 -1.19 -7.75
CA GLN A 215 -10.70 -0.79 -8.43
C GLN A 215 -9.48 -1.51 -7.84
N ALA A 216 -9.37 -1.64 -6.52
CA ALA A 216 -8.27 -2.37 -5.87
C ALA A 216 -8.22 -3.84 -6.32
N LEU A 217 -9.37 -4.52 -6.33
CA LEU A 217 -9.50 -5.90 -6.81
C LEU A 217 -9.17 -6.02 -8.30
N SER A 218 -9.70 -5.11 -9.11
CA SER A 218 -9.49 -5.12 -10.56
C SER A 218 -8.04 -4.79 -10.92
N GLN A 219 -7.37 -3.90 -10.20
CA GLN A 219 -5.94 -3.59 -10.40
C GLN A 219 -5.04 -4.77 -10.02
N ALA A 220 -5.36 -5.44 -8.91
CA ALA A 220 -4.68 -6.65 -8.49
C ALA A 220 -4.72 -7.73 -9.59
N ILE A 221 -5.88 -7.93 -10.22
CA ILE A 221 -6.05 -8.91 -11.30
C ILE A 221 -5.56 -8.38 -12.66
N ALA A 222 -5.75 -7.10 -13.00
CA ALA A 222 -5.30 -6.56 -14.28
C ALA A 222 -3.76 -6.60 -14.43
N SER A 223 -3.01 -6.60 -13.32
CA SER A 223 -1.57 -6.86 -13.33
C SER A 223 -1.22 -8.22 -13.98
N TYR A 224 -2.10 -9.23 -13.89
CA TYR A 224 -1.96 -10.55 -14.51
C TYR A 224 -2.04 -10.53 -16.02
N GLN A 225 -3.03 -9.83 -16.60
CA GLN A 225 -3.18 -9.83 -18.05
C GLN A 225 -2.00 -9.13 -18.74
N ARG A 226 -1.40 -8.12 -18.09
CA ARG A 226 -0.17 -7.50 -18.59
C ARG A 226 1.02 -8.46 -18.57
N ALA A 227 1.17 -9.29 -17.53
CA ALA A 227 2.21 -10.31 -17.47
C ALA A 227 1.97 -11.47 -18.44
N ALA A 228 0.72 -11.92 -18.60
CA ALA A 228 0.34 -13.02 -19.49
C ALA A 228 0.45 -12.68 -20.98
N ASN A 229 0.18 -11.43 -21.38
CA ASN A 229 0.29 -10.97 -22.77
C ASN A 229 1.71 -10.53 -23.18
N ALA A 230 2.67 -10.54 -22.24
CA ALA A 230 4.06 -10.19 -22.49
C ALA A 230 4.96 -11.42 -22.77
N ASN A 231 4.39 -12.63 -22.67
CA ASN A 231 4.97 -13.92 -23.04
C ASN A 231 4.27 -14.50 -24.28
#